data_AF-A0A1F2QLY1-F1
#
_entry.id   AF-A0A1F2QLY1-F1
#
_cell.length_a   1.000
_cell.length_b   1.000
_cell.length_c   1.000
_cell.angle_alpha   90.00
_cell.angle_beta   90.00
_cell.angle_gamma   90.00
#
_symmetry.space_group_name_H-M   'P 1'
#
loop_
_entity.id
_entity.type
_entity.pdbx_description
1 polymer ?
#
loop_
_entity_poly.entity_id
_entity_poly.type
_entity_poly.pdbx_seq_one_letter_code
_entity_poly.pdbx_strand_id
1 'polypeptide(L)'
;MEKLGMPLKIAAIYLILLGLATISPSLATSIFGHEGKDPGVLLTLSGLFLGFGVVVWTIAGDVQKYGGLATAYVIALIISAVFLIWAWAAGMFTARTALVPLIINVVLAGWIWSAKPKS
;
A
#
# COMPACT_ATOMS: atom_id res chain seq x y z
N MET A 1 -2.85 21.72 5.67
CA MET A 1 -3.69 20.50 5.69
C MET A 1 -3.99 19.99 4.28
N GLU A 2 -4.24 20.86 3.30
CA GLU A 2 -4.41 20.49 1.88
C GLU A 2 -3.27 19.62 1.31
N LYS A 3 -2.02 19.89 1.73
CA LYS A 3 -0.82 19.17 1.29
C LYS A 3 -0.83 17.66 1.62
N LEU A 4 -1.57 17.23 2.63
CA LEU A 4 -1.63 15.82 3.07
C LEU A 4 -2.72 15.03 2.32
N GLY A 5 -3.74 15.70 1.78
CA GLY A 5 -4.84 15.03 1.08
C GLY A 5 -4.39 14.32 -0.20
N MET A 6 -3.56 14.98 -1.01
CA MET A 6 -3.06 14.41 -2.27
C MET A 6 -2.25 13.11 -2.07
N PRO A 7 -1.20 13.04 -1.22
CA PRO A 7 -0.46 11.80 -1.05
C PRO A 7 -1.31 10.67 -0.45
N LEU A 8 -2.28 10.97 0.42
CA LEU A 8 -3.22 9.96 0.92
C LEU A 8 -4.16 9.44 -0.18
N LYS A 9 -4.66 10.30 -1.08
CA LYS A 9 -5.47 9.85 -2.23
C LYS A 9 -4.66 8.93 -3.14
N ILE A 10 -3.41 9.27 -3.44
CA ILE A 10 -2.53 8.42 -4.26
C ILE A 10 -2.30 7.08 -3.57
N ALA A 11 -2.06 7.08 -2.26
CA ALA A 11 -1.87 5.86 -1.48
C ALA A 11 -3.14 4.98 -1.46
N ALA A 12 -4.32 5.59 -1.34
CA ALA A 12 -5.60 4.90 -1.46
C ALA A 12 -5.81 4.28 -2.85
N ILE A 13 -5.53 5.03 -3.92
CA ILE A 13 -5.61 4.52 -5.30
C ILE A 13 -4.67 3.34 -5.48
N TYR A 14 -3.43 3.45 -4.98
CA TYR A 14 -2.46 2.37 -5.04
C TYR A 14 -2.98 1.10 -4.35
N LEU A 15 -3.52 1.21 -3.14
CA LEU A 15 -4.14 0.09 -2.43
C LEU A 15 -5.32 -0.50 -3.19
N ILE A 16 -6.19 0.33 -3.76
CA ILE A 16 -7.33 -0.15 -4.56
C ILE A 16 -6.82 -0.92 -5.79
N LEU A 17 -5.82 -0.40 -6.49
CA LEU A 17 -5.22 -1.08 -7.64
C LEU A 17 -4.56 -2.41 -7.24
N LEU A 18 -3.88 -2.49 -6.09
CA LEU A 18 -3.37 -3.76 -5.56
C LEU A 18 -4.50 -4.75 -5.24
N GLY A 19 -5.59 -4.26 -4.67
CA GLY A 19 -6.78 -5.06 -4.39
C GLY A 19 -7.41 -5.64 -5.66
N LEU A 20 -7.55 -4.82 -6.69
CA LEU A 20 -8.04 -5.26 -8.01
C LEU A 20 -7.06 -6.24 -8.67
N ALA A 21 -5.75 -6.00 -8.57
CA ALA A 21 -4.73 -6.88 -9.13
C ALA A 21 -4.70 -8.27 -8.47
N THR A 22 -5.14 -8.37 -7.22
CA THR A 22 -5.15 -9.62 -6.43
C THR A 22 -6.51 -10.31 -6.41
N ILE A 23 -7.52 -9.79 -7.11
CA ILE A 23 -8.86 -10.39 -7.14
C ILE A 23 -8.90 -11.75 -7.85
N SER A 24 -7.98 -11.97 -8.79
CA SER A 24 -7.87 -13.23 -9.52
C SER A 24 -6.41 -13.68 -9.65
N PRO A 25 -6.15 -15.01 -9.63
CA PRO A 25 -4.81 -15.55 -9.87
C PRO A 25 -4.21 -15.12 -11.20
N SER A 26 -5.01 -15.04 -12.27
CA SER A 26 -4.52 -14.66 -13.60
C SER A 26 -4.01 -13.22 -13.65
N LEU A 27 -4.71 -12.29 -13.01
CA LEU A 27 -4.27 -10.89 -12.90
C LEU A 27 -3.01 -10.77 -12.04
N ALA A 28 -2.99 -11.47 -10.90
CA ALA A 28 -1.84 -11.47 -10.01
C ALA A 28 -0.59 -12.02 -10.72
N THR A 29 -0.72 -13.12 -11.47
CA THR A 29 0.38 -13.68 -12.26
C THR A 29 0.85 -12.72 -13.35
N SER A 30 -0.06 -12.03 -14.06
CA SER A 30 0.31 -11.08 -15.10
C SER A 30 1.08 -9.86 -14.54
N ILE A 31 0.60 -9.31 -13.43
CA ILE A 31 1.13 -8.07 -12.85
C ILE A 31 2.40 -8.34 -12.04
N PHE A 32 2.40 -9.38 -11.22
CA PHE A 32 3.48 -9.69 -10.28
C PHE A 32 4.39 -10.82 -10.77
N GLY A 33 4.03 -11.59 -11.80
CA GLY A 33 4.82 -12.75 -12.23
C GLY A 33 4.81 -13.88 -11.20
N HIS A 34 3.86 -13.88 -10.27
CA HIS A 34 3.74 -14.87 -9.21
C HIS A 34 2.48 -15.71 -9.44
N GLU A 35 2.65 -17.01 -9.70
CA GLU A 35 1.54 -17.97 -9.71
C GLU A 35 1.06 -18.14 -8.27
N GLY A 36 0.07 -17.32 -7.88
CA GLY A 36 -0.56 -17.43 -6.57
C GLY A 36 -1.13 -18.84 -6.40
N LYS A 37 -0.46 -19.66 -5.59
CA LYS A 37 -0.78 -21.08 -5.43
C LYS A 37 -2.12 -21.33 -4.73
N ASP A 38 -2.60 -20.33 -3.98
CA ASP A 38 -3.85 -20.39 -3.24
C ASP A 38 -4.75 -19.18 -3.59
N PRO A 39 -5.84 -19.40 -4.35
CA PRO A 39 -6.81 -18.35 -4.67
C PRO A 39 -7.48 -17.72 -3.44
N GLY A 40 -7.64 -18.45 -2.34
CA GLY A 40 -8.24 -17.94 -1.10
C GLY A 40 -7.35 -16.91 -0.40
N VAL A 41 -6.03 -17.12 -0.45
CA VAL A 41 -5.05 -16.14 0.06
C VAL A 41 -5.09 -14.87 -0.78
N LEU A 42 -5.13 -14.99 -2.11
CA LEU A 42 -5.24 -13.83 -3.00
C LEU A 42 -6.53 -13.03 -2.76
N LEU A 43 -7.67 -13.70 -2.59
CA LEU A 43 -8.94 -13.04 -2.30
C LEU A 43 -8.93 -12.33 -0.94
N THR A 44 -8.27 -12.93 0.06
CA THR A 44 -8.08 -12.31 1.38
C THR A 44 -7.24 -11.04 1.28
N LEU A 45 -6.12 -11.10 0.54
CA LEU A 45 -5.28 -9.93 0.25
C LEU A 45 -6.04 -8.86 -0.52
N SER A 46 -6.85 -9.26 -1.50
CA SER A 46 -7.72 -8.36 -2.26
C SER A 46 -8.68 -7.60 -1.33
N GLY A 47 -9.38 -8.32 -0.45
CA GLY A 47 -10.27 -7.71 0.54
C GLY A 47 -9.54 -6.74 1.47
N LEU A 48 -8.35 -7.11 1.97
CA LEU A 48 -7.54 -6.24 2.81
C LEU A 48 -7.10 -4.97 2.07
N PHE A 49 -6.56 -5.10 0.86
CA PHE A 49 -6.10 -3.95 0.07
C PHE A 49 -7.25 -3.01 -0.31
N LEU A 50 -8.39 -3.56 -0.76
CA LEU A 50 -9.58 -2.76 -1.06
C LEU A 50 -10.12 -2.06 0.20
N GLY A 51 -10.23 -2.79 1.31
CA GLY A 51 -10.71 -2.24 2.58
C GLY A 51 -9.82 -1.13 3.10
N PHE A 52 -8.50 -1.34 3.16
CA PHE A 52 -7.55 -0.30 3.55
C PHE A 52 -7.53 0.86 2.55
N GLY A 53 -7.68 0.59 1.25
CA GLY A 53 -7.79 1.63 0.23
C GLY A 53 -8.97 2.57 0.48
N VAL A 54 -10.15 2.02 0.81
CA VAL A 54 -11.33 2.80 1.22
C VAL A 54 -11.05 3.61 2.48
N VAL A 55 -10.47 2.99 3.52
CA VAL A 55 -10.14 3.70 4.78
C VAL A 55 -9.21 4.89 4.51
N VAL A 56 -8.13 4.69 3.75
CA VAL A 56 -7.18 5.76 3.42
C VAL A 56 -7.84 6.84 2.56
N TRP A 57 -8.72 6.46 1.63
CA TRP A 57 -9.50 7.41 0.84
C TRP A 57 -10.40 8.28 1.73
N THR A 58 -11.05 7.69 2.73
CA THR A 58 -11.87 8.43 3.70
C THR A 58 -11.02 9.41 4.53
N ILE A 59 -9.84 8.99 5.01
CA ILE A 59 -8.91 9.89 5.71
C ILE A 59 -8.51 11.06 4.79
N ALA A 60 -8.28 10.78 3.50
CA ALA A 60 -7.95 11.80 2.52
C ALA A 60 -9.11 12.75 2.19
N GLY A 61 -10.36 12.30 2.37
CA GLY A 61 -11.58 13.08 2.15
C GLY A 61 -11.83 14.14 3.23
N ASP A 62 -11.43 13.87 4.47
CA ASP A 62 -11.53 14.82 5.59
C ASP A 62 -10.26 14.78 6.45
N VAL A 63 -9.21 15.41 5.90
CA VAL A 63 -7.90 15.51 6.56
C VAL A 63 -7.96 16.33 7.84
N GLN A 64 -8.91 17.26 7.96
CA GLN A 64 -9.05 18.08 9.17
C GLN A 64 -9.47 17.21 10.36
N LYS A 65 -10.41 16.30 10.12
CA LYS A 65 -10.91 15.38 11.15
C LYS A 65 -9.97 14.19 11.39
N TYR A 66 -9.39 13.61 10.34
CA TYR A 66 -8.67 12.34 10.42
C TYR A 66 -7.15 12.45 10.24
N GLY A 67 -6.60 13.65 10.04
CA GLY A 67 -5.18 13.87 9.72
C GLY A 67 -4.19 13.30 10.75
N GLY A 68 -4.59 13.14 12.01
CA GLY A 68 -3.78 12.50 13.06
C GLY A 68 -3.42 11.04 12.75
N LEU A 69 -4.23 10.34 11.95
CA LEU A 69 -4.00 8.95 11.54
C LEU A 69 -2.89 8.81 10.48
N ALA A 70 -2.44 9.91 9.86
CA ALA A 70 -1.39 9.88 8.85
C ALA A 70 -0.08 9.26 9.37
N THR A 71 0.27 9.50 10.64
CA THR A 71 1.45 8.90 11.26
C THR A 71 1.33 7.38 11.34
N ALA A 72 0.16 6.86 11.72
CA ALA A 72 -0.07 5.42 11.77
C ALA A 72 0.04 4.78 10.37
N TYR A 73 -0.45 5.47 9.34
CA TYR A 73 -0.32 5.00 7.96
C TYR A 73 1.12 5.02 7.45
N VAL A 74 1.92 6.05 7.79
CA VAL A 74 3.37 6.06 7.51
C VAL A 74 4.07 4.85 8.16
N ILE A 75 3.75 4.54 9.41
CA ILE A 75 4.30 3.37 10.11
C ILE A 75 3.92 2.08 9.37
N ALA A 76 2.66 1.94 8.94
CA ALA A 76 2.22 0.78 8.16
C ALA A 76 3.00 0.62 6.84
N LEU A 77 3.28 1.72 6.12
CA LEU A 77 4.10 1.71 4.91
C LEU A 77 5.55 1.28 5.20
N ILE A 78 6.13 1.74 6.30
CA ILE A 78 7.49 1.36 6.72
C ILE A 78 7.55 -0.13 7.10
N ILE A 79 6.58 -0.63 7.85
CA ILE A 79 6.48 -2.05 8.18
C ILE A 79 6.38 -2.87 6.90
N SER A 80 5.52 -2.46 5.95
CA SER A 80 5.40 -3.14 4.66
C SER A 80 6.72 -3.12 3.88
N ALA A 81 7.44 -2.00 3.85
CA ALA A 81 8.77 -1.90 3.24
C ALA A 81 9.79 -2.88 3.85
N VAL A 82 9.82 -3.01 5.18
CA VAL A 82 10.69 -3.97 5.88
C VAL A 82 10.36 -5.41 5.47
N PHE A 83 9.08 -5.76 5.40
CA PHE A 83 8.67 -7.11 4.99
C PHE A 83 9.00 -7.39 3.51
N LEU A 84 8.91 -6.40 2.63
CA LEU A 84 9.33 -6.54 1.23
C LEU A 84 10.83 -6.81 1.11
N ILE A 85 11.65 -6.08 1.88
CA ILE A 85 13.10 -6.30 1.94
C ILE A 85 13.40 -7.70 2.49
N TRP A 86 12.72 -8.10 3.56
CA TRP A 86 12.92 -9.42 4.14
C TRP A 86 12.54 -10.55 3.18
N ALA A 87 11.36 -10.48 2.55
CA ALA A 87 10.90 -11.49 1.59
C ALA A 87 11.83 -11.58 0.36
N TRP A 88 12.36 -10.44 -0.09
CA TRP A 88 13.36 -10.41 -1.15
C TRP A 88 14.68 -11.07 -0.72
N ALA A 89 15.20 -10.70 0.45
CA ALA A 89 16.43 -11.27 1.00
C ALA A 89 16.33 -12.78 1.26
N ALA A 90 15.13 -13.27 1.60
CA ALA A 90 14.84 -14.70 1.77
C ALA A 90 14.62 -15.46 0.44
N GLY A 91 14.73 -14.80 -0.71
CA GLY A 91 14.52 -15.41 -2.03
C GLY A 91 13.06 -15.74 -2.35
N MET A 92 12.11 -15.21 -1.55
CA MET A 92 10.66 -15.44 -1.76
C MET A 92 10.11 -14.56 -2.88
N PHE A 93 10.67 -13.36 -3.05
CA PHE A 93 10.27 -12.38 -4.04
C PHE A 93 11.36 -12.12 -5.07
N THR A 94 10.94 -11.88 -6.32
CA THR A 94 11.81 -11.36 -7.36
C THR A 94 12.07 -9.87 -7.14
N ALA A 95 13.09 -9.33 -7.82
CA ALA A 95 13.32 -7.88 -7.83
C ALA A 95 12.07 -7.10 -8.28
N ARG A 96 11.30 -7.64 -9.25
CA ARG A 96 10.05 -7.01 -9.73
C ARG A 96 8.97 -6.96 -8.64
N THR A 97 8.80 -8.02 -7.88
CA THR A 97 7.76 -8.10 -6.84
C THR A 97 8.14 -7.42 -5.53
N ALA A 98 9.44 -7.20 -5.29
CA ALA A 98 9.92 -6.53 -4.09
C ALA A 98 10.22 -5.04 -4.30
N LEU A 99 11.01 -4.68 -5.32
CA LEU A 99 11.57 -3.33 -5.44
C LEU A 99 10.52 -2.28 -5.83
N VAL A 100 9.61 -2.61 -6.76
CA VAL A 100 8.56 -1.67 -7.19
C VAL A 100 7.66 -1.26 -6.01
N PRO A 101 7.02 -2.19 -5.28
CA PRO A 101 6.21 -1.82 -4.12
C PRO A 101 7.04 -1.19 -2.99
N LEU A 102 8.31 -1.60 -2.82
CA LEU A 102 9.21 -0.99 -1.83
C LEU A 102 9.42 0.49 -2.11
N ILE A 103 9.75 0.85 -3.36
CA ILE A 103 9.97 2.24 -3.78
C ILE A 103 8.69 3.05 -3.56
N ILE A 104 7.53 2.52 -3.98
CA ILE A 104 6.24 3.19 -3.80
C ILE A 104 5.97 3.44 -2.31
N ASN A 105 6.15 2.44 -1.45
CA ASN A 105 5.93 2.56 -0.01
C ASN A 105 6.84 3.61 0.63
N VAL A 106 8.13 3.62 0.30
CA VAL A 106 9.10 4.59 0.83
C VAL A 106 8.79 6.01 0.36
N VAL A 107 8.48 6.19 -0.92
CA VAL A 107 8.11 7.50 -1.48
C VAL A 107 6.83 8.03 -0.85
N LEU A 108 5.79 7.20 -0.72
CA LEU A 108 4.54 7.58 -0.07
C LEU A 108 4.75 7.87 1.42
N ALA A 109 5.54 7.06 2.13
CA ALA A 109 5.87 7.28 3.53
C ALA A 109 6.55 8.64 3.73
N GLY A 110 7.58 8.94 2.93
CA GLY A 110 8.29 10.22 2.98
C GLY A 110 7.41 11.42 2.61
N TRP A 111 6.55 11.25 1.60
CA TRP A 111 5.65 12.33 1.17
C TRP A 111 4.56 12.60 2.22
N ILE A 112 3.88 11.57 2.73
CA ILE A 112 2.87 11.71 3.79
C ILE A 112 3.52 12.28 5.05
N TRP A 113 4.71 11.84 5.41
CA TRP A 113 5.45 12.35 6.57
C TRP A 113 5.81 13.84 6.43
N SER A 114 6.26 14.27 5.25
CA SER A 114 6.59 15.68 5.01
C SER A 114 5.36 16.58 4.92
N ALA A 115 4.22 16.03 4.49
CA ALA A 115 2.97 16.76 4.34
C ALA A 115 2.11 16.82 5.61
N LYS A 116 2.34 15.94 6.59
CA LYS A 116 1.56 15.92 7.83
C LYS A 116 1.81 17.19 8.67
N PRO A 117 0.82 17.66 9.44
CA PRO A 117 1.05 18.73 10.40
C PRO A 117 2.15 18.32 11.39
N LYS A 118 3.18 19.15 11.54
CA LYS A 118 4.10 19.04 12.67
C LYS A 118 3.35 19.56 13.88
N SER A 119 3.10 18.69 14.85
CA SER A 119 2.55 19.08 16.16
C SER A 119 3.36 20.23 16.76
#